data_AF-A0A0B9A0I0-F1
#
_entry.id   AF-A0A0B9A0I0-F1
#
_cell.length_a   1.000
_cell.length_b   1.000
_cell.length_c   1.000
_cell.angle_alpha   90.00
_cell.angle_beta   90.00
_cell.angle_gamma   90.00
#
_symmetry.space_group_name_H-M   'P 1'
#
loop_
_entity.id
_entity.type
_entity.pdbx_description
1 polymer ?
#
loop_
_entity_poly.entity_id
_entity_poly.type
_entity_poly.pdbx_seq_one_letter_code
_entity_poly.pdbx_strand_id
1 'polypeptide(L)' 'MPDPEIAQNPVTVARLQVEAIIPPEKRGPGWDRHWRELEAYADAAMEGAVGDWTVSPDRTRG' A
#
# COMPACT_ATOMS: atom_id res chain seq x y z
N MET A 1 -0.30 24.18 11.81
CA MET A 1 0.08 22.75 11.90
C MET A 1 0.00 22.25 10.47
N PRO A 2 1.10 21.79 9.84
CA PRO A 2 0.95 21.16 8.54
C PRO A 2 0.06 19.92 8.75
N ASP A 3 -1.03 19.82 7.99
CA ASP A 3 -1.86 18.62 7.98
C ASP A 3 -0.94 17.43 7.72
N PRO A 4 -1.04 16.33 8.49
CA PRO A 4 -0.28 15.15 8.17
C PRO A 4 -0.67 14.79 6.74
N GLU A 5 0.28 14.86 5.80
CA GLU A 5 0.12 14.30 4.47
C GLU A 5 -0.58 12.96 4.67
N ILE A 6 -1.81 12.83 4.16
CA ILE A 6 -2.65 11.66 4.40
C ILE A 6 -1.77 10.46 4.11
N ALA A 7 -1.38 9.72 5.16
CA ALA A 7 -0.44 8.63 5.01
C ALA A 7 -1.05 7.68 3.99
N GLN A 8 -0.42 7.57 2.83
CA GLN A 8 -1.01 6.83 1.72
C GLN A 8 -0.75 5.34 1.98
N ASN A 9 -1.78 4.52 1.77
CA ASN A 9 -1.68 3.09 1.95
C ASN A 9 -0.49 2.53 1.13
N PRO A 10 0.51 1.91 1.79
CA PRO A 10 1.72 1.45 1.11
C PRO A 10 1.41 0.38 0.05
N VAL A 11 0.34 -0.39 0.25
CA VAL A 11 -0.12 -1.40 -0.73
C VAL A 11 -0.66 -0.72 -1.99
N THR A 12 -1.39 0.38 -1.86
CA THR A 12 -1.85 1.15 -3.03
C THR A 12 -0.66 1.68 -3.85
N VAL A 13 0.39 2.17 -3.18
CA VAL A 13 1.61 2.61 -3.86
C VAL A 13 2.29 1.45 -4.60
N ALA A 14 2.43 0.30 -3.93
CA ALA A 14 3.00 -0.91 -4.53
C ALA A 14 2.18 -1.41 -5.73
N ARG A 15 0.84 -1.39 -5.62
CA ARG A 15 -0.08 -1.77 -6.70
C ARG A 15 0.18 -0.94 -7.94
N LEU A 16 0.24 0.38 -7.81
CA LEU A 16 0.45 1.28 -8.95
C LEU A 16 1.79 1.01 -9.65
N GLN A 17 2.85 0.72 -8.88
CA GLN A 17 4.15 0.34 -9.46
C GLN A 17 4.08 -0.99 -10.21
N VAL A 18 3.41 -1.99 -9.65
CA VAL A 18 3.23 -3.29 -10.33
C VAL A 18 2.37 -3.13 -11.57
N GLU A 19 1.28 -2.38 -11.51
CA GLU A 19 0.38 -2.16 -12.65
C GLU A 19 1.03 -1.38 -13.79
N ALA A 20 2.03 -0.54 -13.52
CA ALA A 20 2.85 0.11 -14.54
C ALA A 20 3.75 -0.89 -15.31
N ILE A 21 4.08 -2.03 -14.70
CA ILE A 21 4.95 -3.08 -15.28
C ILE A 21 4.10 -4.21 -15.88
N ILE A 22 2.96 -4.52 -15.26
CA ILE A 22 2.10 -5.64 -15.61
C ILE A 22 0.81 -5.14 -16.28
N PRO A 23 0.75 -5.20 -17.62
CA PRO A 23 -0.43 -4.77 -18.36
C PRO A 23 -1.63 -5.70 -18.10
N PRO A 24 -2.87 -5.25 -18.35
CA PRO A 24 -4.09 -5.98 -18.02
C PRO A 24 -4.14 -7.41 -18.58
N GLU A 25 -3.65 -7.64 -19.79
CA GLU A 25 -3.62 -8.95 -20.44
C GLU A 25 -2.74 -9.99 -19.73
N LYS A 26 -1.85 -9.56 -18.83
CA LYS A 26 -0.99 -10.45 -18.01
C LYS A 26 -1.53 -10.67 -16.60
N ARG A 27 -2.65 -10.04 -16.24
CA ARG A 27 -3.24 -10.13 -14.90
C ARG A 27 -4.08 -11.41 -14.81
N GLY A 28 -3.75 -12.27 -13.86
CA GLY A 28 -4.47 -13.53 -13.64
C GLY A 28 -5.87 -13.31 -13.04
N PRO A 29 -6.71 -14.36 -13.03
CA PRO A 29 -8.01 -14.32 -12.36
C PRO A 29 -7.89 -13.86 -10.90
N GLY A 30 -8.75 -12.93 -10.48
CA GLY A 30 -8.77 -12.43 -9.10
C GLY A 30 -7.74 -11.34 -8.78
N TRP A 31 -6.96 -10.86 -9.75
CA TRP A 31 -5.96 -9.80 -9.57
C TRP A 31 -6.46 -8.60 -8.77
N ASP A 32 -7.56 -7.98 -9.22
CA ASP A 32 -8.11 -6.79 -8.55
C ASP A 32 -8.66 -7.08 -7.16
N ARG A 33 -9.25 -8.27 -6.98
CA ARG A 33 -9.78 -8.72 -5.69
C ARG A 33 -8.64 -8.87 -4.69
N HIS A 34 -7.53 -9.49 -5.10
CA HIS A 34 -6.37 -9.68 -4.25
C HIS A 34 -5.76 -8.35 -3.78
N TRP A 35 -5.57 -7.40 -4.71
CA TRP A 35 -5.09 -6.07 -4.36
C TRP A 35 -6.02 -5.35 -3.38
N ARG A 36 -7.34 -5.40 -3.60
CA ARG A 36 -8.32 -4.80 -2.69
C ARG A 36 -8.28 -5.41 -1.29
N GLU A 37 -8.09 -6.72 -1.18
CA GLU A 37 -7.94 -7.38 0.12
C GLU A 37 -6.69 -6.87 0.86
N LEU A 38 -5.55 -6.78 0.17
CA LEU A 38 -4.31 -6.27 0.74
C LEU A 38 -4.42 -4.78 1.14
N GLU A 39 -5.08 -3.97 0.32
CA GLU A 39 -5.36 -2.57 0.61
C GLU A 39 -6.19 -2.47 1.91
N ALA A 40 -7.28 -3.22 2.03
CA ALA A 40 -8.12 -3.23 3.23
C ALA A 40 -7.36 -3.69 4.49
N TYR A 41 -6.46 -4.67 4.38
CA TYR A 41 -5.61 -5.08 5.51
C TYR A 41 -4.65 -3.96 5.94
N ALA A 42 -4.04 -3.27 4.98
CA ALA A 42 -3.12 -2.17 5.29
C ALA A 42 -3.85 -0.95 5.84
N ASP A 43 -5.06 -0.62 5.35
CA ASP A 43 -5.89 0.43 5.92
C ASP A 43 -6.24 0.10 7.38
N ALA A 44 -6.68 -1.13 7.67
CA ALA A 44 -6.95 -1.57 9.04
C ALA A 44 -5.71 -1.51 9.95
N ALA A 45 -4.53 -1.82 9.43
CA ALA A 45 -3.28 -1.68 10.19
C ALA A 45 -2.95 -0.20 10.47
N MET A 46 -3.11 0.68 9.49
CA MET A 46 -2.87 2.12 9.61
C MET A 46 -3.88 2.82 10.53
N GLU A 47 -5.12 2.33 10.59
CA GLU A 47 -6.15 2.74 11.54
C GLU A 47 -5.90 2.22 12.98
N GLY A 48 -4.82 1.47 13.19
CA GLY A 48 -4.44 0.94 14.50
C GLY A 48 -5.20 -0.32 14.93
N ALA A 49 -5.96 -0.94 14.02
CA ALA A 49 -6.72 -2.15 14.31
C ALA A 49 -5.87 -3.45 14.22
N VAL A 50 -4.75 -3.45 13.48
CA VAL A 50 -3.93 -4.66 13.26
C VAL A 50 -2.43 -4.35 13.15
N GLY A 51 -1.72 -4.23 14.28
CA GLY A 51 -0.24 -4.22 14.34
C GLY A 51 0.47 -3.08 13.58
N ASP A 52 1.68 -2.71 14.02
CA ASP A 52 2.44 -1.62 13.38
C ASP A 52 3.06 -2.07 12.04
N TRP A 53 2.42 -1.70 10.93
CA TRP A 53 2.93 -1.87 9.56
C TRP A 53 3.65 -0.63 9.04
N THR A 54 4.05 0.31 9.91
CA THR A 54 4.83 1.46 9.45
C THR A 54 6.21 0.99 8.96
N VAL A 55 6.38 0.97 7.64
CA VAL A 55 7.72 0.99 7.03
C VAL A 55 8.30 2.35 7.37
N SER A 56 8.99 2.45 8.51
CA SER A 56 9.77 3.63 8.85
C SER A 56 10.79 3.84 7.72
N PRO A 57 10.72 4.93 6.93
CA PRO A 57 11.82 5.25 6.05
C PRO A 57 13.00 5.56 6.95
N ASP A 58 14.02 4.71 6.92
CA ASP A 58 15.28 4.99 7.59
C ASP A 58 15.80 6.35 7.11
N ARG A 59 15.62 7.38 7.95
CA ARG A 59 16.12 8.75 7.74
C ARG A 59 17.53 8.87 8.33
N THR A 60 18.35 7.82 8.24
CA THR A 60 19.73 7.82 8.70
C THR A 60 20.68 7.68 7.52
N ARG A 61 20.76 8.77 6.74
CA ARG A 61 21.97 9.10 5.98
C ARG A 61 22.38 10.53 6.33
N GLY A 62 23.08 10.63 7.46
CA GLY A 62 23.95 11.76 7.80
C GLY A 62 25.38 11.46 7.40
#